data_AF-A0A7R6Z565-F1
#
_entry.id   AF-A0A7R6Z565-F1
#
_cell.length_a   1.000
_cell.length_b   1.000
_cell.length_c   1.000
_cell.angle_alpha   90.00
_cell.angle_beta   90.00
_cell.angle_gamma   90.00
#
_symmetry.space_group_name_H-M   'P 1'
#
loop_
_entity.id
_entity.type
_entity.pdbx_description
1 polymer ?
#
loop_
_entity_poly.entity_id
_entity_poly.type
_entity_poly.pdbx_seq_one_letter_code
_entity_poly.pdbx_strand_id
1 'polypeptide(L)'
;MLDSLTRFCRAMREIGLAAGEPPTRRGFPPSVFSMLPGLLERAGMSERGSITAFYTVLVEGDGTGDPIAEESRGILDGHVVLSRAIAARSHFPAIDVLQSRSRVMDAVVSRTHRKAASFFRELLSRHAETEFLINVGEYKQGGDPLTDRAVESIDELREFLRQSEDEISGFEETVAWMSRLTA
;
A
#
# COMPACT_ATOMS: atom_id res chain seq x y z
N MET A 1 10.70 -11.16 -7.45
CA MET A 1 9.29 -11.07 -7.03
C MET A 1 8.80 -12.46 -6.63
N LEU A 2 8.00 -12.56 -5.57
CA LEU A 2 7.37 -13.81 -5.13
C LEU A 2 5.84 -13.65 -5.18
N ASP A 3 5.19 -14.50 -5.98
CA ASP A 3 3.74 -14.51 -6.15
C ASP A 3 3.16 -15.94 -5.91
N SER A 4 2.56 -16.26 -4.75
CA SER A 4 2.28 -15.39 -3.59
C SER A 4 2.76 -15.99 -2.29
N LEU A 5 3.05 -15.11 -1.32
CA LEU A 5 3.42 -15.49 0.04
C LEU A 5 2.28 -16.28 0.71
N THR A 6 1.03 -15.94 0.39
CA THR A 6 -0.16 -16.69 0.83
C THR A 6 -0.12 -18.14 0.36
N ARG A 7 0.21 -18.40 -0.92
CA ARG A 7 0.29 -19.76 -1.46
C ARG A 7 1.46 -20.53 -0.85
N PHE A 8 2.60 -19.86 -0.62
CA PHE A 8 3.72 -20.45 0.11
C PHE A 8 3.32 -20.90 1.52
N CYS A 9 2.67 -20.03 2.31
CA CYS A 9 2.23 -20.37 3.66
C CYS A 9 1.18 -21.48 3.68
N ARG A 10 0.28 -21.55 2.69
CA ARG A 10 -0.70 -22.65 2.56
C ARG A 10 -0.02 -23.99 2.28
N ALA A 11 1.01 -24.02 1.43
CA ALA A 11 1.79 -25.22 1.19
C ALA A 11 2.54 -25.66 2.46
N MET A 12 3.15 -24.72 3.19
CA MET A 12 3.82 -25.02 4.45
C MET A 12 2.84 -25.53 5.52
N ARG A 13 1.61 -25.01 5.55
CA ARG A 13 0.54 -25.53 6.41
C ARG A 13 0.25 -27.01 6.11
N GLU A 14 0.12 -27.38 4.84
CA GLU A 14 -0.14 -28.78 4.47
C GLU A 14 1.00 -29.71 4.92
N ILE A 15 2.25 -29.27 4.75
CA ILE A 15 3.43 -30.01 5.22
C ILE A 15 3.43 -30.14 6.74
N GLY A 16 3.24 -29.04 7.48
CA GLY A 16 3.24 -29.05 8.94
C GLY A 16 2.14 -29.92 9.54
N LEU A 17 0.93 -29.86 8.96
CA LEU A 17 -0.17 -30.73 9.37
C LEU A 17 0.12 -32.21 9.07
N ALA A 18 0.72 -32.53 7.91
CA ALA A 18 1.15 -33.89 7.59
C ALA A 18 2.25 -34.41 8.52
N ALA A 19 3.09 -33.52 9.05
CA ALA A 19 4.11 -33.81 10.05
C ALA A 19 3.55 -33.94 11.49
N GLY A 20 2.23 -33.74 11.68
CA GLY A 20 1.56 -33.88 12.98
C GLY A 20 1.58 -32.62 13.84
N GLU A 21 1.92 -31.45 13.30
CA GLU A 21 1.83 -30.20 14.04
C GLU A 21 0.37 -29.79 14.29
N PRO A 22 0.05 -29.25 15.48
CA PRO A 22 -1.30 -28.80 15.77
C PRO A 22 -1.63 -27.51 15.00
N PRO A 23 -2.87 -27.35 14.49
CA PRO A 23 -3.33 -26.07 13.95
C PRO A 23 -3.52 -25.06 15.09
N THR A 24 -2.81 -23.94 15.04
CA THR A 24 -2.87 -22.93 16.10
C THR A 24 -3.67 -21.70 15.67
N ARG A 25 -3.07 -20.77 14.93
CA ARG A 25 -3.71 -19.52 14.50
C ARG A 25 -4.46 -19.72 13.19
N ARG A 26 -5.80 -19.71 13.26
CA ARG A 26 -6.71 -19.89 12.11
C ARG A 26 -6.32 -21.07 11.20
N GLY A 27 -5.90 -22.19 11.80
CA GLY A 27 -5.55 -23.40 11.06
C GLY A 27 -4.10 -23.47 10.57
N PHE A 28 -3.26 -22.47 10.82
CA PHE A 28 -1.83 -22.53 10.51
C PHE A 28 -1.02 -23.14 11.68
N PRO A 29 -0.14 -24.11 11.42
CA PRO A 29 0.86 -24.59 12.37
C PRO A 29 1.86 -23.49 12.80
N PRO A 30 2.49 -23.62 13.97
CA PRO A 30 3.53 -22.70 14.42
C PRO A 30 4.71 -22.58 13.44
N SER A 31 5.11 -23.68 12.80
CA SER A 31 6.24 -23.71 11.86
C SER A 31 6.11 -22.71 10.71
N VAL A 32 4.89 -22.47 10.22
CA VAL A 32 4.63 -21.50 9.15
C VAL A 32 5.09 -20.10 9.56
N PHE A 33 4.79 -19.68 10.79
CA PHE A 33 5.15 -18.36 11.29
C PHE A 33 6.63 -18.26 11.64
N SER A 34 7.22 -19.32 12.18
CA SER A 34 8.66 -19.36 12.45
C SER A 34 9.51 -19.29 11.18
N MET A 35 9.00 -19.76 10.04
CA MET A 35 9.70 -19.74 8.76
C MET A 35 9.63 -18.40 8.02
N LEU A 36 8.59 -17.60 8.26
CA LEU A 36 8.36 -16.35 7.54
C LEU A 36 9.55 -15.37 7.65
N PRO A 37 10.08 -15.04 8.85
CA PRO A 37 11.26 -14.18 8.98
C PRO A 37 12.45 -14.71 8.17
N GLY A 38 12.76 -16.00 8.31
CA GLY A 38 13.89 -16.61 7.60
C GLY A 38 13.77 -16.59 6.06
N LEU A 39 12.56 -16.55 5.51
CA LEU A 39 12.35 -16.35 4.08
C LEU A 39 12.49 -14.87 3.67
N LEU A 40 11.83 -13.98 4.41
CA LEU A 40 11.70 -12.57 4.08
C LEU A 40 13.01 -11.80 4.28
N GLU A 41 13.75 -12.11 5.35
CA GLU A 41 15.01 -11.43 5.72
C GLU A 41 16.20 -11.81 4.81
N ARG A 42 16.01 -12.72 3.86
CA ARG A 42 17.03 -13.03 2.83
C ARG A 42 17.14 -11.92 1.78
N ALA A 43 16.12 -11.09 1.63
CA ALA A 43 16.17 -9.90 0.81
C ALA A 43 16.86 -8.76 1.58
N GLY A 44 17.52 -7.86 0.86
CA GLY A 44 18.25 -6.75 1.49
C GLY A 44 19.47 -6.30 0.71
N MET A 45 20.22 -5.38 1.31
CA MET A 45 21.46 -4.85 0.76
C MET A 45 22.66 -5.64 1.30
N SER A 46 23.63 -5.90 0.43
CA SER A 46 24.93 -6.49 0.79
C SER A 46 26.06 -5.53 0.38
N GLU A 47 27.30 -5.86 0.73
CA GLU A 47 28.48 -5.09 0.29
C GLU A 47 28.61 -5.02 -1.24
N ARG A 48 28.11 -6.03 -1.97
CA ARG A 48 28.29 -6.16 -3.43
C ARG A 48 26.98 -6.51 -4.13
N GLY A 49 25.95 -5.71 -3.90
CA GLY A 49 24.66 -5.82 -4.58
C GLY A 49 23.49 -5.84 -3.60
N SER A 50 22.28 -5.92 -4.15
CA SER A 50 21.06 -5.90 -3.35
C SER A 50 19.97 -6.76 -3.98
N ILE A 51 19.03 -7.18 -3.13
CA ILE A 51 17.79 -7.84 -3.53
C ILE A 51 16.64 -7.00 -2.97
N THR A 52 15.91 -6.32 -3.85
CA THR A 52 14.62 -5.72 -3.52
C THR A 52 13.51 -6.72 -3.85
N ALA A 53 12.70 -7.07 -2.85
CA ALA A 53 11.69 -8.10 -3.01
C ALA A 53 10.27 -7.54 -2.87
N PHE A 54 9.41 -7.94 -3.80
CA PHE A 54 7.96 -7.77 -3.71
C PHE A 54 7.34 -9.14 -3.43
N TYR A 55 6.54 -9.21 -2.36
CA TYR A 55 5.79 -10.38 -1.93
C TYR A 55 4.30 -10.08 -2.07
N THR A 56 3.61 -10.77 -2.97
CA THR A 56 2.15 -10.61 -3.06
C THR A 56 1.49 -11.37 -1.91
N VAL A 57 0.49 -10.75 -1.29
CA VAL A 57 -0.35 -11.39 -0.27
C VAL A 57 -1.79 -11.30 -0.75
N LEU A 58 -2.40 -12.48 -0.93
CA LEU A 58 -3.79 -12.62 -1.35
C LEU A 58 -4.67 -12.58 -0.10
N VAL A 59 -5.47 -11.53 0.04
CA VAL A 59 -6.39 -11.34 1.17
C VAL A 59 -7.84 -11.30 0.71
N GLU A 60 -8.73 -11.78 1.55
CA GLU A 60 -10.16 -11.54 1.42
C GLU A 60 -10.53 -10.22 2.12
N GLY A 61 -11.35 -9.39 1.48
CA GLY A 61 -11.72 -8.07 2.01
C GLY A 61 -10.50 -7.14 2.14
N ASP A 62 -10.35 -6.52 3.30
CA ASP A 62 -9.25 -5.64 3.70
C ASP A 62 -8.04 -6.39 4.32
N GLY A 63 -8.15 -7.72 4.42
CA GLY A 63 -7.15 -8.57 5.08
C GLY A 63 -7.08 -8.38 6.58
N THR A 64 -8.12 -7.83 7.21
CA THR A 64 -8.26 -7.80 8.67
C THR A 64 -8.47 -9.22 9.20
N GLY A 65 -7.61 -9.65 10.13
CA GLY A 65 -7.66 -10.99 10.69
C GLY A 65 -7.03 -12.09 9.84
N ASP A 66 -6.51 -11.79 8.64
CA ASP A 66 -5.69 -12.78 7.92
C ASP A 66 -4.32 -12.88 8.60
N PRO A 67 -3.96 -14.03 9.19
CA PRO A 67 -2.74 -14.15 9.98
C PRO A 67 -1.47 -14.02 9.12
N ILE A 68 -1.53 -14.38 7.83
CA ILE A 68 -0.39 -14.22 6.93
C ILE A 68 -0.23 -12.75 6.59
N ALA A 69 -1.33 -12.04 6.32
CA ALA A 69 -1.28 -10.60 6.07
C ALA A 69 -0.78 -9.81 7.28
N GLU A 70 -1.26 -10.13 8.48
CA GLU A 70 -0.84 -9.49 9.74
C GLU A 70 0.65 -9.70 10.02
N GLU A 71 1.13 -10.94 9.97
CA GLU A 71 2.54 -11.26 10.22
C GLU A 71 3.45 -10.66 9.15
N SER A 72 3.05 -10.72 7.87
CA SER A 72 3.80 -10.09 6.78
C SER A 72 3.92 -8.58 6.95
N ARG A 73 2.83 -7.90 7.36
CA ARG A 73 2.87 -6.45 7.64
C ARG A 73 3.76 -6.12 8.84
N GLY A 74 3.89 -7.03 9.81
CA GLY A 74 4.80 -6.90 10.94
C GLY A 74 6.26 -6.90 10.51
N ILE A 75 6.63 -7.88 9.67
CA ILE A 75 8.01 -8.15 9.25
C ILE A 75 8.49 -7.21 8.14
N LEU A 76 7.66 -6.94 7.12
CA LEU A 76 8.07 -6.20 5.93
C LEU A 76 8.25 -4.68 6.17
N ASP A 77 9.09 -4.08 5.33
CA ASP A 77 9.40 -2.63 5.37
C ASP A 77 8.32 -1.74 4.75
N GLY A 78 7.20 -2.30 4.33
CA GLY A 78 6.12 -1.57 3.68
C GLY A 78 5.10 -2.50 3.05
N HIS A 79 4.03 -1.93 2.52
CA HIS A 79 3.02 -2.63 1.76
C HIS A 79 2.31 -1.66 0.81
N VAL A 80 1.89 -2.21 -0.32
CA VAL A 80 1.03 -1.54 -1.30
C VAL A 80 -0.31 -2.28 -1.31
N VAL A 81 -1.38 -1.59 -0.94
CA VAL A 81 -2.73 -2.13 -0.89
C VAL A 81 -3.42 -1.87 -2.21
N LEU A 82 -3.94 -2.92 -2.84
CA LEU A 82 -4.80 -2.81 -4.02
C LEU A 82 -6.26 -2.84 -3.59
N SER A 83 -7.02 -1.81 -3.96
CA SER A 83 -8.42 -1.66 -3.56
C SER A 83 -9.38 -2.06 -4.67
N ARG A 84 -10.30 -2.98 -4.34
CA ARG A 84 -11.40 -3.37 -5.24
C ARG A 84 -12.32 -2.20 -5.57
N ALA A 85 -12.53 -1.28 -4.63
CA ALA A 85 -13.35 -0.09 -4.85
C ALA A 85 -12.71 0.90 -5.84
N ILE A 86 -11.38 1.04 -5.81
CA ILE A 86 -10.63 1.84 -6.79
C ILE A 86 -10.70 1.17 -8.18
N ALA A 87 -10.46 -0.15 -8.24
CA ALA A 87 -10.54 -0.91 -9.49
C ALA A 87 -11.94 -0.86 -10.13
N ALA A 88 -13.01 -0.93 -9.32
CA ALA A 88 -14.40 -0.82 -9.80
C ALA A 88 -14.72 0.51 -10.47
N ARG A 89 -13.92 1.57 -10.22
CA ARG A 89 -14.01 2.87 -10.88
C ARG A 89 -13.09 3.01 -12.10
N SER A 90 -12.55 1.90 -12.60
CA SER A 90 -11.56 1.88 -13.69
C SER A 90 -10.35 2.77 -13.44
N HIS A 91 -9.92 2.87 -12.18
CA HIS A 91 -8.71 3.59 -11.79
C HIS A 91 -7.57 2.59 -11.63
N PHE A 92 -6.55 2.71 -12.49
CA PHE A 92 -5.39 1.84 -12.50
C PHE A 92 -4.08 2.66 -12.54
N PRO A 93 -3.02 2.23 -11.80
CA PRO A 93 -3.00 1.11 -10.85
C PRO A 93 -3.97 1.30 -9.67
N ALA A 94 -4.64 0.24 -9.22
CA ALA A 94 -5.71 0.33 -8.23
C ALA A 94 -5.20 0.46 -6.77
N ILE A 95 -4.21 1.34 -6.56
CA ILE A 95 -3.49 1.48 -5.29
C ILE A 95 -4.28 2.39 -4.34
N ASP A 96 -4.57 1.88 -3.14
CA ASP A 96 -5.04 2.71 -2.04
C ASP A 96 -3.84 3.35 -1.34
N VAL A 97 -3.55 4.60 -1.70
CA VAL A 97 -2.41 5.35 -1.15
C VAL A 97 -2.54 5.52 0.36
N LEU A 98 -3.74 5.80 0.89
CA LEU A 98 -3.94 6.06 2.30
C LEU A 98 -3.69 4.81 3.15
N GLN A 99 -4.06 3.63 2.65
CA GLN A 99 -3.79 2.34 3.28
C GLN A 99 -2.41 1.75 2.96
N SER A 100 -1.65 2.35 2.04
CA SER A 100 -0.30 1.91 1.67
C SER A 100 0.78 2.68 2.45
N ARG A 101 1.93 2.05 2.63
CA ARG A 101 3.08 2.66 3.33
C ARG A 101 4.41 2.07 2.88
N SER A 102 5.43 2.93 2.82
CA SER A 102 6.84 2.52 2.83
C SER A 102 7.50 3.07 4.09
N ARG A 103 8.08 2.21 4.94
CA ARG A 103 8.78 2.60 6.18
C ARG A 103 10.13 3.26 5.89
N VAL A 104 10.72 2.95 4.73
CA VAL A 104 12.02 3.51 4.31
C VAL A 104 11.89 4.84 3.58
N MET A 105 10.67 5.29 3.23
CA MET A 105 10.44 6.53 2.48
C MET A 105 11.21 7.71 3.06
N ASP A 106 11.14 7.90 4.38
CA ASP A 106 11.79 9.02 5.04
C ASP A 106 13.32 8.97 4.96
N ALA A 107 13.92 7.80 4.78
CA ALA A 107 15.36 7.67 4.65
C ALA A 107 15.86 7.89 3.21
N VAL A 108 15.00 7.74 2.21
CA VAL A 108 15.40 7.68 0.79
C VAL A 108 14.96 8.87 -0.05
N VAL A 109 14.19 9.80 0.52
CA VAL A 109 13.71 11.00 -0.20
C VAL A 109 14.18 12.31 0.42
N SER A 110 14.23 13.36 -0.40
CA SER A 110 14.55 14.72 0.08
C SER A 110 13.46 15.25 1.02
N ARG A 111 13.82 16.23 1.86
CA ARG A 111 12.85 16.88 2.76
C ARG A 111 11.69 17.54 1.98
N THR A 112 11.97 18.11 0.81
CA THR A 112 10.96 18.74 -0.05
C THR A 112 9.99 17.71 -0.61
N HIS A 113 10.49 16.59 -1.13
CA HIS A 113 9.65 15.48 -1.59
C HIS A 113 8.79 14.95 -0.44
N ARG A 114 9.36 14.71 0.75
CA ARG A 114 8.59 14.26 1.91
C ARG A 114 7.43 15.19 2.26
N LYS A 115 7.67 16.52 2.25
CA LYS A 115 6.63 17.51 2.52
C LYS A 115 5.52 17.47 1.48
N ALA A 116 5.87 17.45 0.20
CA ALA A 116 4.92 17.33 -0.90
C ALA A 116 4.06 16.07 -0.74
N ALA A 117 4.69 14.91 -0.53
CA ALA A 117 3.96 13.65 -0.37
C ALA A 117 3.06 13.63 0.87
N SER A 118 3.50 14.22 1.99
CA SER A 118 2.66 14.34 3.20
C SER A 118 1.42 15.18 2.93
N PHE A 119 1.57 16.32 2.25
CA PHE A 119 0.47 17.20 1.94
C PHE A 119 -0.47 16.60 0.87
N PHE A 120 0.08 15.90 -0.12
CA PHE A 120 -0.70 15.10 -1.08
C PHE A 120 -1.62 14.10 -0.37
N ARG A 121 -1.09 13.35 0.61
CA ARG A 121 -1.87 12.42 1.43
C ARG A 121 -2.91 13.13 2.30
N GLU A 122 -2.59 14.31 2.83
CA GLU A 122 -3.53 15.12 3.60
C GLU A 122 -4.74 15.53 2.76
N LEU A 123 -4.51 16.03 1.54
CA LEU A 123 -5.60 16.36 0.61
C LEU A 123 -6.46 15.13 0.28
N LEU A 124 -5.84 13.98 -0.02
CA LEU A 124 -6.59 12.74 -0.24
C LEU A 124 -7.44 12.33 0.97
N SER A 125 -6.89 12.45 2.19
CA SER A 125 -7.60 12.12 3.43
C SER A 125 -8.80 13.04 3.64
N ARG A 126 -8.62 14.34 3.46
CA ARG A 126 -9.67 15.34 3.62
C ARG A 126 -10.80 15.16 2.61
N HIS A 127 -10.45 14.87 1.36
CA HIS A 127 -11.45 14.51 0.36
C HIS A 127 -12.20 13.23 0.79
N ALA A 128 -11.51 12.17 1.23
CA ALA A 128 -12.15 10.93 1.65
C ALA A 128 -13.11 11.13 2.83
N GLU A 129 -12.74 11.96 3.82
CA GLU A 129 -13.60 12.33 4.96
C GLU A 129 -14.88 13.06 4.52
N THR A 130 -14.82 13.80 3.41
CA THR A 130 -15.89 14.68 2.94
C THR A 130 -16.69 14.08 1.77
N GLU A 131 -16.21 13.00 1.14
CA GLU A 131 -16.80 12.37 -0.05
C GLU A 131 -18.27 12.02 0.14
N PHE A 132 -18.65 11.55 1.34
CA PHE A 132 -20.06 11.29 1.66
C PHE A 132 -20.92 12.55 1.58
N LEU A 133 -20.47 13.66 2.19
CA LEU A 133 -21.19 14.94 2.22
C LEU A 133 -21.35 15.53 0.82
N ILE A 134 -20.34 15.37 -0.04
CA ILE A 134 -20.40 15.78 -1.45
C ILE A 134 -21.46 14.96 -2.20
N ASN A 135 -21.46 13.64 -2.03
CA ASN A 135 -22.39 12.75 -2.72
C ASN A 135 -23.86 12.97 -2.34
N VAL A 136 -24.13 13.41 -1.10
CA VAL A 136 -25.50 13.76 -0.66
C VAL A 136 -25.87 15.22 -0.91
N GLY A 137 -24.95 16.04 -1.45
CA GLY A 137 -25.18 17.45 -1.76
C GLY A 137 -25.15 18.40 -0.56
N GLU A 138 -24.64 17.94 0.59
CA GLU A 138 -24.59 18.72 1.84
C GLU A 138 -23.26 19.47 2.03
N TYR A 139 -22.29 19.23 1.17
CA TYR A 139 -21.02 19.96 1.18
C TYR A 139 -21.21 21.44 0.78
N LYS A 140 -20.62 22.35 1.58
CA LYS A 140 -20.63 23.80 1.32
C LYS A 140 -19.20 24.33 1.37
N GLN A 141 -18.79 24.97 0.28
CA GLN A 141 -17.49 25.62 0.17
C GLN A 141 -17.35 26.79 1.17
N GLY A 142 -16.13 27.02 1.66
CA GLY A 142 -15.78 28.15 2.53
C GLY A 142 -15.81 27.84 4.03
N GLY A 143 -16.12 26.59 4.40
CA GLY A 143 -16.11 26.15 5.80
C GLY A 143 -14.72 25.81 6.33
N ASP A 144 -13.94 25.06 5.54
CA ASP A 144 -12.56 24.69 5.84
C ASP A 144 -11.71 24.81 4.58
N PRO A 145 -10.75 25.76 4.51
CA PRO A 145 -9.93 25.98 3.33
C PRO A 145 -9.16 24.75 2.86
N LEU A 146 -8.79 23.86 3.78
CA LEU A 146 -8.07 22.64 3.42
C LEU A 146 -8.99 21.61 2.76
N THR A 147 -10.20 21.43 3.30
CA THR A 147 -11.24 20.62 2.67
C THR A 147 -11.63 21.19 1.32
N ASP A 148 -11.82 22.51 1.21
CA ASP A 148 -12.11 23.20 -0.05
C ASP A 148 -11.05 22.89 -1.10
N ARG A 149 -9.78 23.03 -0.74
CA ARG A 149 -8.65 22.69 -1.61
C ARG A 149 -8.65 21.21 -2.01
N ALA A 150 -8.95 20.31 -1.08
CA ALA A 150 -9.01 18.87 -1.35
C ALA A 150 -10.13 18.51 -2.34
N VAL A 151 -11.29 19.16 -2.23
CA VAL A 151 -12.42 18.99 -3.15
C VAL A 151 -12.09 19.55 -4.53
N GLU A 152 -11.49 20.74 -4.59
CA GLU A 152 -11.13 21.38 -5.86
C GLU A 152 -10.03 20.63 -6.63
N SER A 153 -9.06 20.05 -5.91
CA SER A 153 -7.89 19.39 -6.52
C SER A 153 -8.08 17.89 -6.79
N ILE A 154 -9.19 17.27 -6.37
CA ILE A 154 -9.31 15.80 -6.36
C ILE A 154 -9.10 15.16 -7.73
N ASP A 155 -9.58 15.77 -8.81
CA ASP A 155 -9.45 15.20 -10.15
C ASP A 155 -7.99 15.19 -10.61
N GLU A 156 -7.22 16.25 -10.32
CA GLU A 156 -5.78 16.31 -10.61
C GLU A 156 -4.98 15.33 -9.74
N LEU A 157 -5.35 15.18 -8.46
CA LEU A 157 -4.73 14.19 -7.57
C LEU A 157 -5.01 12.77 -8.05
N ARG A 158 -6.23 12.49 -8.55
CA ARG A 158 -6.60 11.19 -9.10
C ARG A 158 -5.89 10.91 -10.42
N GLU A 159 -5.69 11.93 -11.26
CA GLU A 159 -4.94 11.79 -12.49
C GLU A 159 -3.48 11.47 -12.23
N PHE A 160 -2.85 12.12 -11.24
CA PHE A 160 -1.50 11.79 -10.80
C PHE A 160 -1.32 10.32 -10.35
N LEU A 161 -2.39 9.69 -9.86
CA LEU A 161 -2.37 8.30 -9.39
C LEU A 161 -2.72 7.29 -10.48
N ARG A 162 -3.21 7.75 -11.63
CA ARG A 162 -3.50 6.91 -12.78
C ARG A 162 -2.28 6.82 -13.67
N GLN A 163 -2.06 5.64 -14.21
CA GLN A 163 -0.98 5.41 -15.15
C GLN A 163 -1.34 4.21 -16.03
N SER A 164 -1.18 4.34 -17.35
CA SER A 164 -1.33 3.21 -18.26
C SER A 164 -0.08 2.31 -18.24
N GLU A 165 -0.18 1.08 -18.76
CA GLU A 165 0.95 0.14 -18.78
C GLU A 165 2.10 0.59 -19.68
N ASP A 166 1.80 1.37 -20.70
CA ASP A 166 2.72 1.94 -21.68
C ASP A 166 3.23 3.35 -21.33
N GLU A 167 2.65 3.96 -20.29
CA GLU A 167 3.05 5.28 -19.80
C GLU A 167 4.27 5.17 -18.88
N ILE A 168 5.33 5.91 -19.20
CA ILE A 168 6.57 5.94 -18.42
C ILE A 168 6.68 7.32 -17.76
N SER A 169 6.85 7.34 -16.44
CA SER A 169 7.16 8.56 -15.68
C SER A 169 8.54 8.46 -15.04
N GLY A 170 9.40 9.45 -15.30
CA GLY A 170 10.72 9.54 -14.66
C GLY A 170 10.62 10.05 -13.23
N PHE A 171 11.57 9.70 -12.37
CA PHE A 171 11.54 10.09 -10.95
C PHE A 171 11.46 11.60 -10.76
N GLU A 172 12.31 12.36 -11.45
CA GLU A 172 12.35 13.82 -11.37
C GLU A 172 11.04 14.45 -11.85
N GLU A 173 10.43 13.88 -12.89
CA GLU A 173 9.15 14.32 -13.42
C GLU A 173 8.01 14.04 -12.44
N THR A 174 7.94 12.83 -11.87
CA THR A 174 6.94 12.46 -10.86
C THR A 174 7.04 13.40 -9.65
N VAL A 175 8.24 13.66 -9.14
CA VAL A 175 8.46 14.57 -8.00
C VAL A 175 8.09 16.00 -8.35
N ALA A 176 8.41 16.47 -9.54
CA ALA A 176 8.03 17.80 -9.99
C ALA A 176 6.50 17.94 -10.12
N TRP A 177 5.82 16.93 -10.68
CA TRP A 177 4.36 16.94 -10.80
C TRP A 177 3.70 16.95 -9.41
N MET A 178 4.11 16.06 -8.51
CA MET A 178 3.60 16.04 -7.13
C MET A 178 3.81 17.37 -6.43
N SER A 179 4.99 17.99 -6.60
CA SER A 179 5.29 19.29 -5.99
C SER A 179 4.39 20.40 -6.52
N ARG A 180 3.99 20.38 -7.80
CA ARG A 180 3.04 21.35 -8.36
C ARG A 180 1.64 21.21 -7.78
N LEU A 181 1.16 19.98 -7.62
CA LEU A 181 -0.16 19.71 -7.03
C LEU A 181 -0.25 20.14 -5.55
N THR A 182 0.90 20.19 -4.89
CA THR A 182 1.03 20.41 -3.43
C THR A 182 1.64 21.76 -3.06
N ALA A 183 1.91 22.62 -4.05
CA ALA A 183 2.41 23.98 -3.85
C ALA A 183 1.31 24.91 -3.32
#